data_AF-A0A7W0WZC9-F1
#
_entry.id   AF-A0A7W0WZC9-F1
#
_cell.length_a   1.000
_cell.length_b   1.000
_cell.length_c   1.000
_cell.angle_alpha   90.00
_cell.angle_beta   90.00
_cell.angle_gamma   90.00
#
_symmetry.space_group_name_H-M   'P 1'
#
loop_
_entity.id
_entity.type
_entity.pdbx_description
1 polymer ?
#
loop_
_entity_poly.entity_id
_entity_poly.type
_entity_poly.pdbx_seq_one_letter_code
_entity_poly.pdbx_strand_id
1 'polypeptide(L)'
;MTSIGGAKPTTSGTTATVRDIGCLKPSCVFHAGAAAYFTCQSGGAGTCFHFGSTCTPDSACMYDPAAKSYKLCTKPVEGACAAWGAACAPASKCMFNVTDGMHHTCDSVDGGTCRKFGALCAP
;
A
#
# COMPACT_ATOMS: atom_id res chain seq x y z
N MET A 1 -45.21 -13.21 -54.37
CA MET A 1 -45.34 -13.25 -52.90
C MET A 1 -44.07 -13.93 -52.39
N THR A 2 -43.07 -13.16 -51.97
CA THR A 2 -41.79 -13.72 -51.49
C THR A 2 -41.45 -13.01 -50.19
N SER A 3 -41.69 -13.69 -49.07
CA SER A 3 -41.37 -13.18 -47.72
C SER A 3 -39.90 -13.40 -47.41
N ILE A 4 -39.23 -12.33 -46.98
CA ILE A 4 -37.84 -12.33 -46.50
C ILE A 4 -37.90 -12.49 -44.98
N GLY A 5 -37.47 -13.65 -44.47
CA GLY A 5 -37.36 -13.91 -43.04
C GLY A 5 -36.10 -13.27 -42.45
N GLY A 6 -36.27 -12.30 -41.56
CA GLY A 6 -35.19 -11.67 -40.80
C GLY A 6 -34.88 -12.44 -39.52
N ALA A 7 -33.64 -12.93 -39.37
CA ALA A 7 -33.14 -13.49 -38.12
C ALA A 7 -32.59 -12.36 -37.23
N LYS A 8 -33.00 -12.34 -35.96
CA LYS A 8 -32.54 -11.40 -34.94
C LYS A 8 -31.26 -11.93 -34.28
N PRO A 9 -30.17 -11.16 -34.21
CA PRO A 9 -28.95 -11.61 -33.52
C PRO A 9 -29.15 -11.57 -32.01
N THR A 10 -28.88 -12.69 -31.35
CA THR A 10 -28.87 -12.83 -29.89
C THR A 10 -27.45 -12.56 -29.39
N THR A 11 -27.22 -11.37 -28.83
CA THR A 11 -25.96 -11.04 -28.16
C THR A 11 -25.98 -11.63 -26.75
N SER A 12 -25.27 -12.73 -26.54
CA SER A 12 -24.97 -13.25 -25.20
C SER A 12 -24.00 -12.30 -24.50
N GLY A 13 -24.54 -11.35 -23.73
CA GLY A 13 -23.74 -10.49 -22.87
C GLY A 13 -23.16 -11.30 -21.71
N THR A 14 -21.84 -11.50 -21.72
CA THR A 14 -21.12 -11.97 -20.54
C THR A 14 -21.19 -10.86 -19.50
N THR A 15 -22.00 -11.03 -18.46
CA THR A 15 -21.98 -10.15 -17.30
C THR A 15 -20.60 -10.25 -16.67
N ALA A 16 -19.81 -9.19 -16.82
CA ALA A 16 -18.56 -9.05 -16.07
C ALA A 16 -18.92 -9.13 -14.59
N THR A 17 -18.43 -10.16 -13.91
CA THR A 17 -18.53 -10.26 -12.46
C THR A 17 -17.69 -9.12 -11.89
N VAL A 18 -18.36 -8.04 -11.46
CA VAL A 18 -17.77 -7.06 -10.55
C VAL A 18 -17.41 -7.86 -9.32
N ARG A 19 -16.12 -8.19 -9.15
CA ARG A 19 -15.64 -8.77 -7.90
C ARG A 19 -16.10 -7.82 -6.80
N ASP A 20 -16.61 -8.39 -5.72
CA ASP A 20 -16.87 -7.66 -4.49
C ASP A 20 -15.54 -7.02 -4.06
N ILE A 21 -15.32 -5.78 -4.49
CA ILE A 21 -14.18 -4.97 -4.09
C ILE A 21 -14.56 -4.49 -2.71
N GLY A 22 -14.51 -5.41 -1.73
CA GLY A 22 -14.88 -5.13 -0.35
C GLY A 22 -14.25 -3.81 0.08
N CYS A 23 -14.98 -3.03 0.90
CA CYS A 23 -14.59 -1.69 1.31
C CYS A 23 -13.09 -1.62 1.58
N LEU A 24 -12.34 -0.88 0.76
CA LEU A 24 -10.91 -0.75 0.90
C LEU A 24 -10.64 -0.30 2.33
N LYS A 25 -10.03 -1.17 3.15
CA LYS A 25 -9.70 -0.80 4.51
C LYS A 25 -8.57 0.24 4.42
N PRO A 26 -8.78 1.48 4.90
CA PRO A 26 -7.73 2.47 4.86
C PRO A 26 -6.52 1.96 5.65
N SER A 27 -5.33 2.12 5.08
CA SER A 27 -4.06 1.78 5.72
C SER A 27 -3.28 3.03 6.10
N CYS A 28 -2.27 2.90 6.96
CA CYS A 28 -1.39 4.01 7.31
C CYS A 28 -0.06 3.85 6.57
N VAL A 29 0.19 4.67 5.55
CA VAL A 29 1.28 4.51 4.59
C VAL A 29 2.32 5.62 4.73
N PHE A 30 3.59 5.28 4.52
CA PHE A 30 4.66 6.25 4.46
C PHE A 30 4.64 7.04 3.13
N HIS A 31 4.63 8.37 3.21
CA HIS A 31 4.75 9.27 2.07
C HIS A 31 6.16 9.86 1.98
N ALA A 32 6.96 9.37 1.02
CA ALA A 32 8.37 9.74 0.89
C ALA A 32 8.63 11.25 0.77
N GLY A 33 7.85 11.95 -0.07
CA GLY A 33 8.01 13.39 -0.27
C GLY A 33 7.67 14.26 0.95
N ALA A 34 6.95 13.71 1.93
CA ALA A 34 6.51 14.42 3.13
C ALA A 34 7.23 13.89 4.39
N ALA A 35 8.00 12.81 4.26
CA ALA A 35 8.68 12.15 5.37
C ALA A 35 7.74 11.78 6.55
N ALA A 36 6.47 11.49 6.26
CA ALA A 36 5.43 11.25 7.25
C ALA A 36 4.40 10.22 6.77
N TYR A 37 3.62 9.71 7.71
CA TYR A 37 2.57 8.71 7.50
C TYR A 37 1.20 9.35 7.36
N PHE A 38 0.44 8.89 6.38
CA PHE A 38 -0.90 9.36 6.07
C PHE A 38 -1.83 8.19 5.83
N THR A 39 -3.12 8.39 6.09
CA THR A 39 -4.13 7.39 5.74
C THR A 39 -4.18 7.23 4.22
N CYS A 40 -4.00 6.02 3.71
CA CYS A 40 -4.24 5.71 2.32
C CYS A 40 -5.72 5.40 2.10
N GLN A 41 -6.40 6.27 1.36
CA GLN A 41 -7.81 6.10 1.00
C GLN A 41 -7.96 5.33 -0.32
N SER A 42 -6.96 5.39 -1.19
CA SER A 42 -6.90 4.63 -2.44
C SER A 42 -5.45 4.38 -2.81
N GLY A 43 -5.10 3.11 -2.97
CA GLY A 43 -3.76 2.66 -3.27
C GLY A 43 -3.74 1.38 -4.09
N GLY A 44 -2.58 1.08 -4.66
CA GLY A 44 -2.35 -0.09 -5.48
C GLY A 44 -0.93 -0.10 -6.01
N ALA A 45 -0.45 -1.29 -6.39
CA ALA A 45 0.88 -1.46 -7.00
C ALA A 45 2.01 -0.76 -6.20
N GLY A 46 2.05 -0.93 -4.87
CA GLY A 46 3.11 -0.38 -4.03
C GLY A 46 2.98 1.10 -3.67
N THR A 47 1.91 1.78 -4.10
CA THR A 47 1.77 3.21 -3.89
C THR A 47 0.38 3.59 -3.39
N CYS A 48 0.30 4.77 -2.78
CA CYS A 48 -0.97 5.41 -2.46
C CYS A 48 -1.18 6.60 -3.39
N PHE A 49 -2.36 6.70 -3.98
CA PHE A 49 -2.71 7.77 -4.90
C PHE A 49 -3.60 8.83 -4.25
N HIS A 50 -4.31 8.47 -3.18
CA HIS A 50 -5.15 9.40 -2.43
C HIS A 50 -4.85 9.33 -0.93
N PHE A 51 -4.14 10.35 -0.44
CA PHE A 51 -3.77 10.49 0.96
C PHE A 51 -4.82 11.30 1.73
N GLY A 52 -5.15 10.82 2.92
CA GLY A 52 -6.00 11.51 3.90
C GLY A 52 -5.19 12.24 4.96
N SER A 53 -5.70 12.26 6.20
CA SER A 53 -5.02 12.84 7.35
C SER A 53 -3.76 12.07 7.74
N THR A 54 -2.86 12.71 8.48
CA THR A 54 -1.73 12.03 9.13
C THR A 54 -2.22 10.90 10.04
N CYS A 55 -1.46 9.82 10.13
CA CYS A 55 -1.81 8.67 10.96
C CYS A 55 -0.57 8.04 11.61
N THR A 56 -0.79 7.10 12.54
CA THR A 56 0.26 6.27 13.11
C THR A 56 0.00 4.81 12.76
N PRO A 57 0.99 4.05 12.25
CA PRO A 57 0.80 2.64 11.94
C PRO A 57 0.63 1.80 13.22
N ASP A 58 -0.24 0.79 13.18
CA ASP A 58 -0.62 -0.03 14.34
C ASP A 58 0.57 -0.71 15.05
N SER A 59 1.63 -1.04 14.30
CA SER A 59 2.79 -1.77 14.82
C SER A 59 3.84 -0.89 15.52
N ALA A 60 3.64 0.44 15.57
CA ALA A 60 4.63 1.45 15.96
C ALA A 60 5.97 1.40 15.20
N CYS A 61 6.12 0.45 14.26
CA CYS A 61 7.30 0.30 13.41
C CYS A 61 7.19 1.25 12.23
N MET A 62 7.93 2.35 12.28
CA MET A 62 7.87 3.43 11.29
C MET A 62 9.17 3.50 10.51
N TYR A 63 9.08 3.93 9.26
CA TYR A 63 10.23 4.16 8.40
C TYR A 63 10.92 5.47 8.80
N ASP A 64 12.20 5.40 9.15
CA ASP A 64 13.09 6.53 9.43
C ASP A 64 13.76 6.96 8.11
N PRO A 65 13.35 8.09 7.49
CA PRO A 65 13.90 8.52 6.21
C PRO A 65 15.36 8.98 6.30
N ALA A 66 15.84 9.35 7.49
CA ALA A 66 17.23 9.73 7.69
C ALA A 66 18.14 8.49 7.74
N ALA A 67 17.72 7.45 8.48
CA ALA A 67 18.45 6.18 8.57
C ALA A 67 18.18 5.23 7.39
N LYS A 68 17.13 5.52 6.60
CA LYS A 68 16.60 4.68 5.53
C LYS A 68 16.22 3.27 5.98
N SER A 69 15.70 3.12 7.19
CA SER A 69 15.35 1.84 7.80
C SER A 69 14.11 1.95 8.70
N TYR A 70 13.49 0.82 9.01
CA TYR A 70 12.35 0.76 9.93
C TYR A 70 12.80 0.65 11.37
N LYS A 71 12.24 1.50 12.23
CA LYS A 71 12.56 1.59 13.65
C LYS A 71 11.30 1.76 14.48
N LEU A 72 11.35 1.28 15.72
CA LEU A 72 10.26 1.49 16.67
C LEU A 72 10.15 2.99 16.95
N CYS A 73 8.96 3.53 16.75
CA CYS A 73 8.65 4.89 17.13
C CYS A 73 8.07 4.92 18.54
N THR A 74 8.76 5.59 19.47
CA THR A 74 8.28 5.73 20.86
C THR A 74 7.52 7.03 21.08
N LYS A 75 7.59 7.98 20.14
CA LYS A 75 6.88 9.27 20.18
C LYS A 75 6.40 9.68 18.78
N PRO A 76 5.28 9.13 18.29
CA PRO A 76 4.71 9.56 17.02
C PRO A 76 4.09 10.95 17.15
N VAL A 77 4.33 11.83 16.17
CA VAL A 77 3.81 13.20 16.12
C VAL A 77 3.47 13.51 14.65
N GLU A 78 2.19 13.78 14.37
CA GLU A 78 1.71 14.19 13.02
C GLU A 78 2.18 13.26 11.88
N GLY A 79 2.18 11.95 12.13
CA GLY A 79 2.62 10.96 11.15
C GLY A 79 4.13 10.82 11.00
N ALA A 80 4.93 11.62 11.71
CA ALA A 80 6.37 11.43 11.84
C ALA A 80 6.71 10.82 13.21
N CYS A 81 7.98 10.47 13.40
CA CYS A 81 8.48 10.03 14.69
C CYS A 81 9.46 11.05 15.29
N ALA A 82 9.18 11.50 16.51
CA ALA A 82 10.05 12.41 17.25
C ALA A 82 11.11 11.68 18.12
N ALA A 83 10.94 10.38 18.35
CA ALA A 83 11.88 9.58 19.13
C ALA A 83 11.98 8.14 18.61
N TRP A 84 13.16 7.77 18.15
CA TRP A 84 13.43 6.47 17.53
C TRP A 84 14.05 5.48 18.51
N GLY A 85 13.55 4.25 18.51
CA GLY A 85 14.09 3.12 19.24
C GLY A 85 14.89 2.16 18.35
N ALA A 86 14.86 0.88 18.72
CA ALA A 86 15.53 -0.19 18.00
C ALA A 86 14.93 -0.43 16.60
N ALA A 87 15.70 -1.07 15.73
CA ALA A 87 15.23 -1.54 14.44
C ALA A 87 14.05 -2.53 14.60
N CYS A 88 13.13 -2.52 13.64
CA CYS A 88 11.96 -3.40 13.64
C CYS A 88 11.53 -3.78 12.23
N ALA A 89 10.60 -4.73 12.12
CA ALA A 89 9.93 -5.09 10.88
C ALA A 89 8.42 -4.82 11.01
N PRO A 90 7.78 -4.19 10.03
CA PRO A 90 6.32 -4.06 10.04
C PRO A 90 5.66 -5.44 9.92
N ALA A 91 4.59 -5.67 10.67
CA ALA A 91 3.90 -6.97 10.70
C ALA A 91 3.34 -7.41 9.32
N SER A 92 2.97 -6.44 8.47
CA SER A 92 2.49 -6.71 7.11
C SER A 92 3.58 -7.21 6.17
N LYS A 93 4.86 -7.09 6.55
CA LYS A 93 6.04 -7.27 5.68
C LYS A 93 6.05 -6.37 4.44
N CYS A 94 5.12 -5.44 4.31
CA CYS A 94 5.07 -4.48 3.22
C CYS A 94 5.98 -3.30 3.57
N MET A 95 7.13 -3.20 2.91
CA MET A 95 8.20 -2.25 3.23
C MET A 95 8.47 -1.31 2.07
N PHE A 96 8.77 -0.05 2.40
CA PHE A 96 9.14 0.99 1.45
C PHE A 96 10.54 0.75 0.89
N ASN A 97 10.67 0.75 -0.44
CA ASN A 97 11.92 0.69 -1.16
C ASN A 97 12.33 2.10 -1.62
N VAL A 98 13.47 2.58 -1.12
CA VAL A 98 14.00 3.91 -1.47
C VAL A 98 14.45 4.04 -2.91
N THR A 99 14.71 2.92 -3.58
CA THR A 99 15.28 2.91 -4.92
C THR A 99 14.25 3.34 -5.96
N ASP A 100 13.01 2.89 -5.79
CA ASP A 100 11.88 3.16 -6.70
C ASP A 100 10.75 3.98 -6.06
N GLY A 101 10.77 4.16 -4.74
CA GLY A 101 9.73 4.89 -4.02
C GLY A 101 8.43 4.10 -3.86
N MET A 102 8.47 2.77 -4.00
CA MET A 102 7.29 1.90 -3.92
C MET A 102 7.37 0.95 -2.72
N HIS A 103 6.21 0.40 -2.33
CA HIS A 103 6.10 -0.61 -1.29
C HIS A 103 6.12 -2.02 -1.88
N HIS A 104 6.97 -2.86 -1.31
CA HIS A 104 7.18 -4.24 -1.73
C HIS A 104 7.06 -5.18 -0.55
N THR A 105 6.65 -6.42 -0.80
CA THR A 105 6.78 -7.48 0.18
C THR A 105 8.25 -7.67 0.49
N CYS A 106 8.58 -7.82 1.78
CA CYS A 106 9.92 -8.12 2.20
C CYS A 106 10.04 -9.57 2.67
N ASP A 107 10.84 -10.36 1.94
CA ASP A 107 11.05 -11.77 2.26
C ASP A 107 12.03 -11.95 3.43
N SER A 108 12.92 -10.98 3.63
CA SER A 108 13.94 -11.02 4.69
C SER A 108 14.29 -9.62 5.17
N VAL A 109 14.13 -9.39 6.47
CA VAL A 109 14.43 -8.12 7.13
C VAL A 109 15.65 -8.29 8.02
N ASP A 110 16.60 -7.37 7.92
CA ASP A 110 17.78 -7.30 8.79
C ASP A 110 18.03 -5.84 9.17
N GLY A 111 18.21 -5.58 10.47
CA GLY A 111 18.43 -4.23 10.99
C GLY A 111 17.32 -3.22 10.62
N GLY A 112 16.09 -3.67 10.36
CA GLY A 112 14.97 -2.82 9.94
C GLY A 112 14.99 -2.47 8.45
N THR A 113 15.89 -3.07 7.68
CA THR A 113 15.99 -2.88 6.24
C THR A 113 15.60 -4.16 5.52
N CYS A 114 14.88 -4.04 4.42
CA CYS A 114 14.60 -5.20 3.59
C CYS A 114 15.86 -5.63 2.83
N ARG A 115 16.24 -6.90 2.97
CA ARG A 115 17.37 -7.51 2.25
C ARG A 115 16.96 -8.14 0.93
N LYS A 116 15.68 -8.51 0.80
CA LYS A 116 15.12 -9.11 -0.40
C LYS A 116 13.68 -8.64 -0.60
N PHE A 117 13.53 -7.69 -1.52
CA PHE A 117 12.23 -7.21 -1.97
C PHE A 117 11.62 -8.20 -2.96
N GLY A 118 10.33 -8.45 -2.80
CA GLY A 118 9.49 -9.26 -3.68
C GLY A 118 8.52 -8.40 -4.49
N ALA A 119 7.30 -8.91 -4.66
CA ALA A 119 6.26 -8.23 -5.42
C ALA A 119 5.81 -6.93 -4.75
N LEU A 120 5.19 -6.05 -5.54
CA LEU A 120 4.50 -4.87 -5.01
C LEU A 120 3.37 -5.31 -4.07
N CYS A 121 3.24 -4.61 -2.95
CA CYS A 121 2.16 -4.85 -1.98
C CYS A 121 1.28 -3.61 -1.85
N ALA A 122 0.04 -3.82 -1.40
CA ALA A 122 -0.77 -2.71 -0.93
C ALA A 122 -0.17 -2.23 0.41
N PRO A 123 0.22 -0.95 0.52
CA PRO A 123 0.71 -0.40 1.78
C PRO A 123 -0.39 -0.35 2.85
#